data_AF-A0AAD3M3V5-F1
#
_entry.id   AF-A0AAD3M3V5-F1
#
_cell.length_a   1.000
_cell.length_b   1.000
_cell.length_c   1.000
_cell.angle_alpha   90.00
_cell.angle_beta   90.00
_cell.angle_gamma   90.00
#
_symmetry.space_group_name_H-M   'P 1'
#
loop_
_entity.id
_entity.type
_entity.pdbx_description
1 polymer ?
#
loop_
_entity_poly.entity_id
_entity_poly.type
_entity_poly.pdbx_seq_one_letter_code
_entity_poly.pdbx_strand_id
1 'polypeptide(L)'
;MEVMRSSQEALLTIVEVLLYDPLFDWTMNPLKAFYLQHDEQQELNATLSSTIGGEDIDNHRKSSDSQTFNKVAERVLLRLQEKLKGVEEGTVLSVGGQVNLLIQQAMDPKNLSRLFPGWQAWV
;
A
#
# COMPACT_ATOMS: atom_id res chain seq x y z
N MET A 1 16.57 8.17 -8.07
CA MET A 1 15.28 8.12 -8.80
C MET A 1 15.41 8.33 -10.31
N GLU A 2 16.53 8.84 -10.82
CA GLU A 2 16.72 9.09 -12.25
C GLU A 2 16.49 7.87 -13.15
N VAL A 3 17.07 6.72 -12.79
CA VAL A 3 16.87 5.46 -13.54
C VAL A 3 15.39 5.10 -13.65
N MET A 4 14.64 5.13 -12.54
CA MET A 4 13.20 4.80 -12.55
C MET A 4 12.39 5.77 -13.42
N ARG A 5 12.74 7.07 -13.40
CA ARG A 5 12.09 8.05 -14.28
C ARG A 5 12.41 7.79 -15.75
N SER A 6 13.66 7.42 -16.06
CA SER A 6 14.08 7.09 -17.43
C SER A 6 13.42 5.80 -17.96
N SER A 7 13.15 4.83 -17.08
CA SER A 7 12.50 3.56 -17.40
C SER A 7 11.01 3.55 -17.06
N GLN A 8 10.34 4.72 -17.09
CA GLN A 8 8.95 4.86 -16.65
C GLN A 8 7.98 3.98 -17.44
N GLU A 9 8.15 3.87 -18.77
CA GLU A 9 7.27 3.05 -19.61
C GLU A 9 7.30 1.58 -19.19
N ALA A 10 8.51 1.01 -18.99
CA ALA A 10 8.64 -0.38 -18.56
C ALA A 10 7.97 -0.63 -17.20
N LEU A 11 8.12 0.29 -16.25
CA LEU A 11 7.49 0.19 -14.92
C LEU A 11 5.96 0.27 -15.02
N LEU A 12 5.43 1.18 -15.83
CA LEU A 12 3.97 1.30 -16.03
C LEU A 12 3.41 0.05 -16.71
N THR A 13 4.05 -0.47 -17.75
CA THR A 13 3.60 -1.67 -18.45
C THR A 13 3.53 -2.89 -17.53
N ILE A 14 4.53 -3.09 -16.66
CA ILE A 14 4.51 -4.22 -15.71
C ILE A 14 3.29 -4.12 -14.78
N VAL A 15 3.05 -2.92 -14.23
CA VAL A 15 1.94 -2.71 -13.29
C VAL A 15 0.60 -2.79 -14.00
N GLU A 16 0.48 -2.22 -15.21
CA GLU A 16 -0.70 -2.33 -16.08
C GLU A 16 -1.12 -3.79 -16.29
N VAL A 17 -0.19 -4.69 -16.62
CA VAL A 17 -0.51 -6.11 -16.84
C VAL A 17 -1.10 -6.75 -15.57
N LEU A 18 -0.51 -6.47 -14.40
CA LEU A 18 -0.99 -7.03 -13.12
C LEU A 18 -2.37 -6.48 -12.71
N LEU A 19 -2.73 -5.28 -13.16
CA LEU A 19 -4.03 -4.67 -12.89
C LEU A 19 -5.18 -5.38 -13.60
N TYR A 20 -4.88 -6.08 -14.71
CA TYR A 20 -5.85 -6.85 -15.49
C TYR A 20 -5.84 -8.35 -15.16
N ASP A 21 -5.05 -8.81 -14.20
CA ASP A 21 -5.10 -10.20 -13.75
C ASP A 21 -6.41 -10.46 -12.96
N PRO A 22 -7.31 -11.34 -13.46
CA PRO A 22 -8.58 -11.61 -12.80
C PRO A 22 -8.44 -12.36 -11.46
N LEU A 23 -7.25 -12.89 -11.14
CA LEU A 23 -6.96 -13.54 -9.87
C LEU A 23 -6.40 -12.57 -8.82
N PHE A 24 -6.01 -11.37 -9.22
CA PHE A 24 -5.42 -10.41 -8.29
C PHE A 24 -6.49 -9.52 -7.65
N ASP A 25 -6.56 -9.56 -6.32
CA ASP A 25 -7.42 -8.69 -5.52
C ASP A 25 -6.65 -7.43 -5.09
N TRP A 26 -6.84 -6.34 -5.84
CA TRP A 26 -6.26 -5.03 -5.54
C TRP A 26 -6.98 -4.28 -4.42
N THR A 27 -8.11 -4.81 -3.95
CA THR A 27 -8.93 -4.13 -2.96
C THR A 27 -8.69 -4.69 -1.57
N MET A 28 -8.51 -3.81 -0.60
CA MET A 28 -8.53 -4.18 0.81
C MET A 28 -9.87 -3.77 1.40
N ASN A 29 -10.70 -4.77 1.73
CA ASN A 29 -11.94 -4.56 2.48
C ASN A 29 -11.60 -4.16 3.94
N PRO A 30 -12.25 -3.13 4.51
CA PRO A 30 -12.08 -2.75 5.91
C PRO A 30 -12.09 -3.90 6.93
N LEU A 31 -12.94 -4.93 6.74
CA LEU A 31 -12.95 -6.09 7.64
C LEU A 31 -11.66 -6.92 7.54
N LYS A 32 -11.17 -7.17 6.32
CA LYS A 32 -9.91 -7.87 6.09
C LYS A 32 -8.73 -7.08 6.68
N ALA A 33 -8.74 -5.75 6.52
CA ALA A 33 -7.74 -4.87 7.13
C ALA A 33 -7.79 -4.92 8.67
N PHE A 34 -9.00 -4.92 9.24
CA PHE A 34 -9.19 -5.01 10.69
C PHE A 34 -8.66 -6.33 11.27
N TYR A 35 -8.96 -7.47 10.64
CA TYR A 35 -8.46 -8.77 11.08
C TYR A 35 -6.94 -8.86 11.00
N LEU A 36 -6.32 -8.44 9.88
CA LEU A 36 -4.86 -8.43 9.76
C LEU A 36 -4.18 -7.55 10.83
N GLN A 37 -4.77 -6.39 11.14
CA GLN A 37 -4.27 -5.52 12.21
C GLN A 37 -4.51 -6.11 13.61
N HIS A 38 -5.55 -6.91 13.80
CA HIS A 38 -5.85 -7.58 15.07
C HIS A 38 -4.97 -8.80 15.32
N ASP A 39 -4.68 -9.61 14.30
CA ASP A 39 -3.81 -10.78 14.43
C ASP A 39 -2.38 -10.35 14.84
N GLU A 40 -1.87 -9.25 14.28
CA GLU A 40 -0.59 -8.65 14.71
C GLU A 40 -0.64 -8.14 16.17
N GLN A 41 -1.78 -7.59 16.61
CA GLN A 41 -1.98 -7.23 18.01
C GLN A 41 -2.08 -8.46 18.92
N GLN A 42 -2.63 -9.56 18.42
CA GLN A 42 -2.74 -10.82 19.16
C GLN A 42 -1.39 -11.51 19.32
N GLU A 43 -0.47 -11.45 18.37
CA GLU A 43 0.91 -11.95 18.56
C GLU A 43 1.68 -11.14 19.62
N LEU A 44 1.53 -9.82 19.61
CA LEU A 44 2.06 -8.94 20.67
C LEU A 44 1.46 -9.28 22.05
N ASN A 45 0.16 -9.58 22.12
CA ASN A 45 -0.53 -9.98 23.35
C ASN A 45 -0.28 -11.44 23.77
N ALA A 46 0.02 -12.34 22.82
CA ALA A 46 0.30 -13.76 23.04
C ALA A 46 1.66 -13.99 23.71
N THR A 47 2.56 -13.00 23.63
CA THR A 47 3.79 -12.99 24.45
C THR A 47 3.47 -12.81 25.96
N LEU A 48 2.23 -12.46 26.31
CA LEU A 48 1.75 -12.29 27.70
C LEU A 48 0.58 -13.21 28.09
N SER A 49 -0.09 -13.87 27.15
CA SER A 49 -1.21 -14.78 27.47
C SER A 49 -1.22 -15.99 26.54
N SER A 50 -0.77 -17.12 27.07
CA SER A 50 -0.95 -18.43 26.45
C SER A 50 -2.45 -18.79 26.36
N THR A 51 -2.78 -19.58 25.32
CA THR A 51 -3.94 -20.48 25.15
C THR A 51 -5.16 -20.00 24.34
N ILE A 52 -5.53 -20.85 23.35
CA ILE A 52 -6.80 -20.97 22.60
C ILE A 52 -6.97 -19.91 21.49
N GLY A 53 -7.22 -20.19 20.21
CA GLY A 53 -7.56 -21.38 19.42
C GLY A 53 -8.15 -20.84 18.10
N GLY A 54 -7.47 -21.06 16.97
CA GLY A 54 -7.84 -20.45 15.68
C GLY A 54 -8.84 -21.29 14.91
N GLU A 55 -9.99 -20.71 14.56
CA GLU A 55 -10.97 -21.27 13.62
C GLU A 55 -10.90 -20.51 12.30
N ASP A 56 -10.50 -21.22 11.24
CA ASP A 56 -10.60 -20.81 9.84
C ASP A 56 -12.07 -20.51 9.48
N ILE A 57 -12.36 -19.30 8.99
CA ILE A 57 -13.67 -18.99 8.40
C ILE A 57 -13.53 -18.73 6.90
N ASP A 58 -14.12 -19.68 6.20
CA ASP A 58 -14.09 -19.90 4.77
C ASP A 58 -14.52 -18.73 3.88
N ASN A 59 -13.84 -18.77 2.74
CA ASN A 59 -13.87 -17.90 1.59
C ASN A 59 -15.02 -18.29 0.64
N HIS A 60 -16.21 -17.69 0.75
CA HIS A 60 -17.18 -17.76 -0.34
C HIS A 60 -18.26 -16.68 -0.31
N ARG A 61 -18.17 -15.70 -1.20
CA ARG A 61 -19.32 -15.06 -1.88
C ARG A 61 -18.85 -14.28 -3.10
N LYS A 62 -18.76 -14.99 -4.23
CA LYS A 62 -18.80 -14.38 -5.56
C LYS A 62 -20.27 -14.17 -5.96
N SER A 63 -20.67 -12.94 -6.26
CA SER A 63 -21.60 -12.69 -7.37
C SER A 63 -21.77 -11.21 -7.69
N SER A 64 -21.56 -10.91 -8.97
CA SER A 64 -22.17 -9.83 -9.74
C SER A 64 -21.60 -8.42 -9.55
N ASP A 65 -20.53 -8.11 -10.29
CA ASP A 65 -20.49 -6.98 -11.23
C ASP A 65 -19.19 -7.03 -12.06
N SER A 66 -19.11 -7.98 -13.00
CA SER A 66 -17.97 -8.24 -13.89
C SER A 66 -17.71 -7.15 -14.95
N GLN A 67 -18.02 -5.88 -14.67
CA GLN A 67 -17.81 -4.79 -15.64
C GLN A 67 -17.57 -3.41 -15.04
N THR A 68 -17.44 -3.31 -13.71
CA THR A 68 -16.82 -2.11 -13.14
C THR A 68 -15.32 -2.28 -13.27
N PHE A 69 -14.70 -1.56 -14.21
CA PHE A 69 -13.25 -1.45 -14.25
C PHE A 69 -12.75 -1.21 -12.83
N ASN A 70 -11.62 -1.81 -12.46
CA ASN A 70 -11.11 -1.69 -11.11
C ASN A 70 -10.72 -0.22 -10.86
N LYS A 71 -11.63 0.58 -10.28
CA LYS A 71 -11.44 2.00 -9.96
C LYS A 71 -10.21 2.25 -9.11
N VAL A 72 -9.88 1.28 -8.27
CA VAL A 72 -8.67 1.31 -7.45
C VAL A 72 -7.45 1.11 -8.33
N ALA A 73 -7.51 0.16 -9.26
CA ALA A 73 -6.43 -0.10 -10.21
C ALA A 73 -6.04 1.14 -11.03
N GLU A 74 -7.01 1.81 -11.66
CA GLU A 74 -6.72 3.02 -12.45
C GLU A 74 -6.15 4.14 -11.56
N ARG A 75 -6.70 4.33 -10.35
CA ARG A 75 -6.18 5.33 -9.40
C ARG A 75 -4.73 5.04 -9.01
N VAL A 76 -4.37 3.77 -8.81
CA VAL A 76 -3.00 3.34 -8.50
C VAL A 76 -2.07 3.64 -9.67
N LEU A 77 -2.49 3.32 -10.90
CA LEU A 77 -1.72 3.60 -12.11
C LEU A 77 -1.47 5.11 -12.29
N LEU A 78 -2.52 5.92 -12.16
CA LEU A 78 -2.41 7.39 -12.21
C LEU A 78 -1.43 7.90 -11.15
N ARG A 79 -1.54 7.42 -9.91
CA ARG A 79 -0.63 7.83 -8.83
C ARG A 79 0.82 7.41 -9.09
N LEU A 80 1.04 6.22 -9.64
CA LEU A 80 2.37 5.75 -10.03
C LEU A 80 2.96 6.64 -11.13
N GLN A 81 2.16 7.00 -12.12
CA GLN A 81 2.57 7.89 -13.20
C GLN A 81 2.99 9.28 -12.68
N GLU A 82 2.22 9.85 -11.74
CA GLU A 82 2.58 11.09 -11.04
C GLU A 82 3.92 10.96 -10.32
N LYS A 83 4.12 9.89 -9.55
CA LYS A 83 5.37 9.66 -8.82
C LYS A 83 6.58 9.58 -9.75
N LEU A 84 6.46 8.87 -10.87
CA LEU A 84 7.54 8.72 -11.86
C LEU A 84 7.80 10.02 -12.64
N LYS A 85 6.80 10.89 -12.80
CA LYS A 85 6.99 12.23 -13.37
C LYS A 85 7.51 13.25 -12.36
N GLY A 86 7.61 12.88 -11.08
CA GLY A 86 8.01 13.79 -10.01
C GLY A 86 6.91 14.74 -9.55
N VAL A 87 5.65 14.42 -9.82
CA VAL A 87 4.50 15.19 -9.36
C VAL A 87 4.17 14.75 -7.94
N GLU A 88 4.36 15.66 -6.99
CA GLU A 88 3.99 15.47 -5.58
C GLU A 88 3.11 16.65 -5.16
N GLU A 89 1.93 16.37 -4.59
CA GLU A 89 0.95 17.39 -4.15
C GLU A 89 0.61 18.43 -5.25
N GLY A 90 0.55 18.00 -6.51
CA GLY A 90 0.25 18.86 -7.65
C GLY A 90 1.43 19.68 -8.18
N THR A 91 2.61 19.59 -7.56
CA THR A 91 3.82 20.30 -7.99
C THR A 91 4.82 19.35 -8.64
N VAL A 92 5.41 19.76 -9.77
CA VAL A 92 6.48 19.01 -10.44
C VAL A 92 7.82 19.29 -9.78
N LEU A 93 8.49 18.25 -9.30
CA LEU A 93 9.79 18.33 -8.65
C LEU A 93 10.89 17.69 -9.50
N SER A 94 12.09 18.28 -9.44
CA SER A 94 13.31 17.64 -9.93
C SER A 94 13.58 16.35 -9.14
N VAL A 95 14.50 15.52 -9.64
CA VAL A 95 14.89 14.29 -8.92
C VAL A 95 15.41 14.62 -7.52
N GLY A 96 16.29 15.63 -7.41
CA GLY A 96 16.81 16.08 -6.12
C GLY A 96 15.72 16.64 -5.21
N GLY A 97 14.78 17.43 -5.75
CA GLY A 97 13.66 17.98 -4.99
C GLY A 97 12.72 16.90 -4.45
N GLN A 98 12.35 15.93 -5.29
CA GLN A 98 11.48 14.83 -4.87
C GLN A 98 12.16 13.94 -3.82
N VAL A 99 13.46 13.64 -3.98
CA VAL A 99 14.22 12.88 -2.97
C VAL A 99 14.28 13.63 -1.64
N ASN A 100 14.58 14.93 -1.67
CA ASN A 100 14.61 15.74 -0.46
C ASN A 100 13.25 15.78 0.24
N LEU A 101 12.15 15.94 -0.52
CA LEU A 101 10.80 15.89 0.03
C LEU A 101 10.52 14.55 0.72
N LEU A 102 10.85 13.43 0.08
CA LEU A 102 10.65 12.09 0.65
C LEU A 102 11.43 11.90 1.96
N ILE A 103 12.68 12.38 2.02
CA ILE A 103 13.49 12.35 3.24
C ILE A 103 12.81 13.16 4.34
N GLN A 104 12.38 14.39 4.05
CA GLN A 104 11.70 15.24 5.03
C GLN A 104 10.40 14.60 5.54
N GLN A 105 9.60 14.03 4.66
CA GLN A 105 8.36 13.33 5.05
C GLN A 105 8.64 12.12 5.95
N ALA A 106 9.70 11.35 5.66
CA ALA A 106 10.09 10.19 6.45
C ALA A 106 10.68 10.56 7.81
N MET A 107 11.30 11.74 7.94
CA MET A 107 11.91 12.22 9.18
C MET A 107 10.96 13.05 10.06
N ASP A 108 9.78 13.44 9.57
CA ASP A 108 8.84 14.28 10.32
C ASP A 108 8.33 13.56 11.59
N PRO A 109 8.61 14.07 12.81
CA PRO A 109 8.12 13.49 14.05
C PRO A 109 6.59 13.38 14.13
N LYS A 110 5.85 14.25 13.41
CA LYS A 110 4.39 14.17 13.34
C LYS A 110 3.91 12.96 12.53
N ASN A 111 4.66 12.55 11.52
CA ASN A 111 4.37 11.32 10.77
C ASN A 111 4.80 10.10 11.58
N LEU A 112 6.02 10.13 12.13
CA LEU A 112 6.58 9.04 12.93
C LEU A 112 5.75 8.71 14.17
N SER A 113 5.23 9.72 14.88
CA SER A 113 4.37 9.51 16.06
C SER A 113 2.99 8.91 15.76
N ARG A 114 2.60 8.82 14.48
CA ARG A 114 1.33 8.26 14.03
C ARG A 114 1.48 6.87 13.41
N LEU A 115 2.71 6.37 13.28
CA LEU A 115 2.95 5.02 12.79
C LEU A 115 2.43 4.00 13.81
N PHE A 116 2.00 2.85 13.29
CA PHE A 116 1.67 1.70 14.13
C PHE A 116 2.89 1.34 15.00
N PRO A 117 2.74 1.17 16.33
CA PRO A 117 3.88 0.96 17.23
C PRO A 117 4.81 -0.20 16.85
N GLY A 118 4.31 -1.24 16.18
CA GLY A 118 5.14 -2.36 15.69
C GLY A 118 6.23 -1.97 14.69
N TRP A 119 6.12 -0.80 14.04
CA TRP A 119 7.18 -0.24 13.19
C TRP A 119 8.34 0.40 13.96
N GLN A 120 8.20 0.57 15.28
CA GLN A 120 9.26 1.03 16.17
C GLN A 120 9.94 2.33 15.72
N ALA A 121 9.15 3.38 15.44
CA ALA A 121 9.64 4.66 14.91
C ALA A 121 10.67 5.41 15.79
N TRP A 122 10.95 4.92 17.00
CA TRP A 122 11.89 5.48 17.98
C TRP A 122 13.26 4.76 18.00
N VAL A 123 13.41 3.67 17.25
CA VAL A 123 14.64 2.87 17.15
C VAL A 123 15.48 3.39 16.00
#